data_AF-A0A533SP76-F1
#
_entry.id   AF-A0A533SP76-F1
#
_cell.length_a   1.000
_cell.length_b   1.000
_cell.length_c   1.000
_cell.angle_alpha   90.00
_cell.angle_beta   90.00
_cell.angle_gamma   90.00
#
_symmetry.space_group_name_H-M   'P 1'
#
loop_
_entity.id
_entity.type
_entity.pdbx_description
1 polymer ?
#
loop_
_entity_poly.entity_id
_entity_poly.type
_entity_poly.pdbx_seq_one_letter_code
_entity_poly.pdbx_strand_id
1 'polypeptide(L)'
;ELLTINRVAATMGVKAPISIRVNPDVDPRTHAYISTGLKKNKFGIAIERALIEYRAARDLENIEVLGVDCHIGSQITELEPFGDAMERLKALILTLRGEGMDIKYLDIGGGLGIPYSDETPPAPDEYARAVLKVVGDLGCTLVLEPGRAIAGNAGILVGKVLYTKEGEAKRFLISDAAMNDLVRPSLYGSYHAILPVRQGVAIARADLVGPICESGDFLAKDRDLPAMEAGDLFAAMSAGAYGFSMSSNYNSRPRVAEVMVSGDKYQVIRQRESYEDLVKGESVPVF
;
A
#
# COMPACT_ATOMS: atom_id res chain seq x y z
N GLU A 1 20.68 -12.82 -0.87
CA GLU A 1 20.12 -12.39 0.43
C GLU A 1 20.48 -13.37 1.55
N LEU A 2 20.03 -14.62 1.49
CA LEU A 2 20.29 -15.66 2.50
C LEU A 2 21.76 -15.74 2.97
N LEU A 3 22.74 -15.80 2.06
CA LEU A 3 24.17 -15.83 2.41
C LEU A 3 24.65 -14.55 3.12
N THR A 4 24.06 -13.40 2.79
CA THR A 4 24.36 -12.12 3.44
C THR A 4 23.82 -12.13 4.87
N ILE A 5 22.59 -12.60 5.08
CA ILE A 5 22.00 -12.75 6.41
C ILE A 5 22.87 -13.68 7.27
N ASN A 6 23.24 -14.85 6.75
CA ASN A 6 24.12 -15.78 7.47
C ASN A 6 25.46 -15.14 7.88
N ARG A 7 26.08 -14.38 6.98
CA ARG A 7 27.34 -13.67 7.28
C ARG A 7 27.16 -12.61 8.37
N VAL A 8 26.10 -11.82 8.31
CA VAL A 8 25.83 -10.78 9.31
C VAL A 8 25.48 -11.40 10.67
N ALA A 9 24.68 -12.46 10.67
CA ALA A 9 24.34 -13.22 11.87
C ALA A 9 25.60 -13.77 12.57
N ALA A 10 26.55 -14.30 11.78
CA ALA A 10 27.86 -14.72 12.27
C ALA A 10 28.63 -13.56 12.93
N THR A 11 28.69 -12.37 12.29
CA THR A 11 29.37 -11.20 12.87
C THR A 11 28.72 -10.69 14.16
N MET A 12 27.43 -10.98 14.35
CA MET A 12 26.66 -10.60 15.53
C MET A 12 26.63 -11.70 16.60
N GLY A 13 27.14 -12.91 16.31
CA GLY A 13 27.10 -14.04 17.23
C GLY A 13 25.68 -14.57 17.49
N VAL A 14 24.78 -14.46 16.51
CA VAL A 14 23.38 -14.90 16.64
C VAL A 14 23.00 -15.88 15.53
N LYS A 15 21.93 -16.64 15.75
CA LYS A 15 21.27 -17.43 14.71
C LYS A 15 20.04 -16.66 14.22
N ALA A 16 20.01 -16.31 12.94
CA ALA A 16 18.93 -15.50 12.38
C ALA A 16 17.70 -16.37 12.09
N PRO A 17 16.55 -16.10 12.73
CA PRO A 17 15.29 -16.73 12.36
C PRO A 17 14.83 -16.21 11.00
N ILE A 18 14.47 -17.11 10.09
CA ILE A 18 14.02 -16.74 8.75
C ILE A 18 12.70 -17.42 8.37
N SER A 19 11.97 -16.74 7.50
CA SER A 19 11.08 -17.33 6.50
C SER A 19 11.63 -17.00 5.11
N ILE A 20 11.24 -17.78 4.10
CA ILE A 20 11.54 -17.43 2.71
C ILE A 20 10.23 -17.03 2.03
N ARG A 21 10.23 -15.86 1.37
CA ARG A 21 9.13 -15.36 0.56
C ARG A 21 8.96 -16.20 -0.69
N VAL A 22 7.90 -16.99 -0.74
CA VAL A 22 7.56 -17.88 -1.85
C VAL A 22 6.46 -17.26 -2.70
N ASN A 23 6.63 -17.42 -4.00
CA ASN A 23 5.69 -17.04 -5.04
C ASN A 23 4.83 -18.25 -5.41
N PRO A 24 3.56 -18.34 -4.96
CA PRO A 24 2.73 -19.53 -5.16
C PRO A 24 2.21 -19.72 -6.60
N ASP A 25 2.61 -18.89 -7.57
CA ASP A 25 2.12 -18.88 -8.96
C ASP A 25 0.58 -18.83 -9.09
N VAL A 26 -0.04 -17.84 -8.45
CA VAL A 26 -1.48 -17.51 -8.46
C VAL A 26 -1.69 -16.12 -9.04
N ASP A 27 -2.60 -15.96 -10.01
CA ASP A 27 -2.92 -14.63 -10.56
C ASP A 27 -3.79 -13.84 -9.56
N PRO A 28 -3.34 -12.70 -9.03
CA PRO A 28 -4.12 -11.91 -8.09
C PRO A 28 -5.33 -11.21 -8.74
N ARG A 29 -5.47 -11.22 -10.07
CA ARG A 29 -6.57 -10.56 -10.83
C ARG A 29 -6.78 -9.09 -10.43
N THR A 30 -5.70 -8.35 -10.24
CA THR A 30 -5.71 -6.92 -9.88
C THR A 30 -5.07 -6.02 -10.94
N HIS A 31 -5.09 -4.70 -10.72
CA HIS A 31 -4.53 -3.71 -11.64
C HIS A 31 -3.08 -4.02 -12.05
N ALA A 32 -2.70 -3.80 -13.33
CA ALA A 32 -1.42 -4.24 -13.90
C ALA A 32 -0.16 -3.73 -13.16
N TYR A 33 -0.23 -2.57 -12.49
CA TYR A 33 0.88 -2.01 -11.70
C TYR A 33 0.97 -2.56 -10.27
N ILE A 34 -0.07 -3.26 -9.80
CA ILE A 34 -0.23 -3.76 -8.42
C ILE A 34 -0.32 -5.29 -8.40
N SER A 35 -0.68 -5.90 -9.53
CA SER A 35 -0.57 -7.33 -9.78
C SER A 35 0.90 -7.72 -9.75
N THR A 36 1.34 -8.18 -8.58
CA THR A 36 2.66 -8.77 -8.38
C THR A 36 2.73 -10.17 -8.99
N GLY A 37 2.22 -10.37 -10.20
CA GLY A 37 2.16 -11.63 -10.95
C GLY A 37 3.54 -12.24 -11.29
N LEU A 38 4.16 -12.79 -10.26
CA LEU A 38 4.89 -14.05 -10.05
C LEU A 38 5.94 -14.56 -11.06
N LYS A 39 6.05 -14.02 -12.28
CA LYS A 39 7.16 -14.34 -13.21
C LYS A 39 7.96 -13.14 -13.71
N LYS A 40 7.43 -11.92 -13.56
CA LYS A 40 8.08 -10.70 -14.09
C LYS A 40 8.52 -9.70 -13.02
N ASN A 41 8.23 -9.96 -11.75
CA ASN A 41 8.64 -9.06 -10.67
C ASN A 41 9.89 -9.56 -9.94
N LYS A 42 10.56 -8.64 -9.23
CA LYS A 42 11.82 -8.91 -8.52
C LYS A 42 11.66 -9.61 -7.17
N PHE A 43 10.43 -9.97 -6.78
CA PHE A 43 10.10 -10.36 -5.41
C PHE A 43 9.98 -11.86 -5.27
N GLY A 44 10.40 -12.36 -4.11
CA GLY A 44 10.24 -13.76 -3.72
C GLY A 44 10.98 -14.76 -4.61
N ILE A 45 10.80 -16.03 -4.30
CA ILE A 45 11.29 -17.15 -5.10
C ILE A 45 10.13 -17.97 -5.64
N ALA A 46 10.25 -18.44 -6.87
CA ALA A 46 9.26 -19.33 -7.47
C ALA A 46 9.10 -20.60 -6.60
N ILE A 47 7.86 -21.07 -6.41
CA ILE A 47 7.56 -22.20 -5.52
C ILE A 47 8.29 -23.48 -5.91
N GLU A 48 8.59 -23.68 -7.20
CA GLU A 48 9.35 -24.82 -7.71
C GLU A 48 10.80 -24.82 -7.22
N ARG A 49 11.34 -23.64 -6.88
CA ARG A 49 12.68 -23.48 -6.31
C ARG A 49 12.67 -23.45 -4.78
N ALA A 50 11.52 -23.25 -4.15
CA ALA A 50 11.42 -23.05 -2.71
C ALA A 50 12.11 -24.14 -1.91
N LEU A 51 11.88 -25.41 -2.26
CA LEU A 51 12.46 -26.54 -1.56
C LEU A 51 14.01 -26.55 -1.60
N ILE A 52 14.60 -26.17 -2.75
CA ILE A 52 16.06 -26.08 -2.89
C ILE A 52 16.61 -24.98 -1.99
N GLU A 53 15.98 -23.82 -1.96
CA GLU A 53 16.43 -22.70 -1.13
C GLU A 53 16.26 -22.97 0.37
N TYR A 54 15.19 -23.66 0.79
CA TYR A 54 15.02 -24.08 2.19
C TYR A 54 16.07 -25.11 2.62
N ARG A 55 16.42 -26.07 1.75
CA ARG A 55 17.51 -27.02 2.03
C ARG A 55 18.84 -26.29 2.17
N ALA A 56 19.14 -25.37 1.26
CA ALA A 56 20.35 -24.53 1.36
C ALA A 56 20.36 -23.69 2.65
N ALA A 57 19.22 -23.16 3.07
CA ALA A 57 19.10 -22.39 4.31
C ALA A 57 19.32 -23.24 5.57
N ARG A 58 18.79 -24.47 5.59
CA ARG A 58 18.98 -25.42 6.70
C ARG A 58 20.46 -25.75 6.94
N ASP A 59 21.25 -25.82 5.87
CA ASP A 59 22.65 -26.22 5.94
C ASP A 59 23.60 -25.05 6.34
N LEU A 60 23.05 -23.84 6.59
CA LEU A 60 23.82 -22.68 7.05
C LEU A 60 23.86 -22.60 8.58
N GLU A 61 25.06 -22.46 9.12
CA GLU A 61 25.33 -22.49 10.57
C GLU A 61 24.56 -21.42 11.37
N ASN A 62 24.42 -20.21 10.81
CA ASN A 62 23.84 -19.06 11.52
C ASN A 62 22.39 -18.77 11.09
N ILE A 63 21.71 -19.73 10.44
CA ILE A 63 20.32 -19.59 10.00
C ILE A 63 19.42 -20.60 10.70
N GLU A 64 18.27 -20.13 11.17
CA GLU A 64 17.18 -20.96 11.69
C GLU A 64 15.93 -20.79 10.83
N VAL A 65 15.53 -21.85 10.12
CA VAL A 65 14.30 -21.85 9.31
C VAL A 65 13.10 -22.03 10.24
N LEU A 66 12.23 -21.01 10.33
CA LEU A 66 11.05 -21.02 11.21
C LEU A 66 9.72 -20.87 10.49
N GLY A 67 9.71 -20.39 9.25
CA GLY A 67 8.46 -20.06 8.57
C GLY A 67 8.50 -20.12 7.06
N VAL A 68 7.32 -20.01 6.46
CA VAL A 68 7.10 -19.73 5.05
C VAL A 68 6.37 -18.40 4.93
N ASP A 69 6.78 -17.56 3.98
CA ASP A 69 6.16 -16.27 3.71
C ASP A 69 5.58 -16.22 2.29
N CYS A 70 4.50 -15.46 2.10
CA CYS A 70 4.07 -15.03 0.79
C CYS A 70 3.42 -13.65 0.84
N HIS A 71 3.44 -12.94 -0.29
CA HIS A 71 2.63 -11.75 -0.49
C HIS A 71 2.23 -11.69 -1.96
N ILE A 72 0.95 -11.96 -2.23
CA ILE A 72 0.43 -12.25 -3.58
C ILE A 72 0.00 -11.00 -4.37
N GLY A 73 -0.18 -9.86 -3.71
CA GLY A 73 -0.53 -8.60 -4.35
C GLY A 73 -1.18 -7.59 -3.42
N SER A 74 -1.70 -6.50 -3.99
CA SER A 74 -2.44 -5.48 -3.24
C SER A 74 -3.72 -5.10 -3.98
N GLN A 75 -4.70 -4.59 -3.22
CA GLN A 75 -6.02 -4.24 -3.73
C GLN A 75 -6.76 -5.46 -4.33
N ILE A 76 -6.61 -6.63 -3.70
CA ILE A 76 -7.30 -7.86 -4.12
C ILE A 76 -8.72 -7.83 -3.58
N THR A 77 -9.70 -7.90 -4.48
CA THR A 77 -11.13 -7.78 -4.19
C THR A 77 -11.88 -9.11 -4.27
N GLU A 78 -11.14 -10.22 -4.34
CA GLU A 78 -11.70 -11.58 -4.43
C GLU A 78 -10.99 -12.52 -3.45
N LEU A 79 -11.70 -13.52 -2.93
CA LEU A 79 -11.15 -14.48 -1.96
C LEU A 79 -10.36 -15.62 -2.61
N GLU A 80 -10.73 -15.99 -3.84
CA GLU A 80 -10.17 -17.15 -4.55
C GLU A 80 -8.63 -17.11 -4.66
N PRO A 81 -7.98 -15.98 -5.03
CA PRO A 81 -6.51 -15.92 -5.08
C PRO A 81 -5.83 -16.20 -3.72
N PHE A 82 -6.46 -15.83 -2.61
CA PHE A 82 -5.91 -16.14 -1.29
C PHE A 82 -6.04 -17.64 -0.99
N GLY A 83 -7.19 -18.25 -1.30
CA GLY A 83 -7.40 -19.70 -1.12
C GLY A 83 -6.38 -20.53 -1.89
N ASP A 84 -6.22 -20.26 -3.18
CA ASP A 84 -5.27 -20.95 -4.07
C ASP A 84 -3.83 -20.83 -3.56
N ALA A 85 -3.44 -19.65 -3.07
CA ALA A 85 -2.12 -19.43 -2.50
C ALA A 85 -1.93 -20.26 -1.23
N MET A 86 -2.93 -20.29 -0.35
CA MET A 86 -2.89 -21.05 0.89
C MET A 86 -2.78 -22.56 0.66
N GLU A 87 -3.45 -23.11 -0.35
CA GLU A 87 -3.36 -24.54 -0.68
C GLU A 87 -1.94 -24.93 -1.10
N ARG A 88 -1.30 -24.09 -1.91
CA ARG A 88 0.06 -24.33 -2.39
C ARG A 88 1.10 -24.19 -1.29
N LEU A 89 0.95 -23.20 -0.41
CA LEU A 89 1.84 -23.04 0.74
C LEU A 89 1.64 -24.14 1.78
N LYS A 90 0.40 -24.61 1.98
CA LYS A 90 0.11 -25.78 2.81
C LYS A 90 0.88 -27.00 2.33
N ALA A 91 0.84 -27.29 1.02
CA ALA A 91 1.58 -28.40 0.43
C ALA A 91 3.10 -28.26 0.67
N LEU A 92 3.67 -27.06 0.43
CA LEU A 92 5.07 -26.79 0.67
C LEU A 92 5.47 -27.00 2.15
N ILE A 93 4.68 -26.47 3.09
CA ILE A 93 4.93 -26.62 4.54
C ILE A 93 4.95 -28.09 4.94
N LEU A 94 4.00 -28.88 4.45
CA LEU A 94 3.95 -30.32 4.73
C LEU A 94 5.19 -31.05 4.19
N THR A 95 5.67 -30.68 2.99
CA THR A 95 6.92 -31.21 2.44
C THR A 95 8.13 -30.84 3.30
N LEU A 96 8.26 -29.56 3.69
CA LEU A 96 9.37 -29.08 4.52
C LEU A 96 9.41 -29.78 5.90
N ARG A 97 8.24 -29.97 6.52
CA ARG A 97 8.12 -30.74 7.77
C ARG A 97 8.47 -32.21 7.59
N GLY A 98 8.11 -32.80 6.44
CA GLY A 98 8.54 -34.16 6.07
C GLY A 98 10.06 -34.30 5.93
N GLU A 99 10.79 -33.22 5.66
CA GLU A 99 12.26 -33.16 5.65
C GLU A 99 12.87 -32.79 7.01
N GLY A 100 12.06 -32.76 8.07
CA GLY A 100 12.50 -32.50 9.44
C GLY A 100 12.65 -31.02 9.80
N MET A 101 12.16 -30.10 8.97
CA MET A 101 12.15 -28.66 9.30
C MET A 101 10.90 -28.32 10.13
N ASP A 102 11.09 -27.82 11.35
CA ASP A 102 10.01 -27.44 12.25
C ASP A 102 9.42 -26.07 11.87
N ILE A 103 8.60 -26.03 10.81
CA ILE A 103 7.94 -24.81 10.34
C ILE A 103 6.84 -24.41 11.33
N LYS A 104 7.03 -23.27 12.01
CA LYS A 104 6.14 -22.73 13.05
C LYS A 104 5.26 -21.59 12.56
N TYR A 105 5.72 -20.83 11.59
CA TYR A 105 5.04 -19.63 11.09
C TYR A 105 4.64 -19.79 9.63
N LEU A 106 3.42 -19.32 9.33
CA LEU A 106 3.00 -19.07 7.96
C LEU A 106 2.61 -17.60 7.88
N ASP A 107 3.45 -16.81 7.23
CA ASP A 107 3.14 -15.44 6.88
C ASP A 107 2.40 -15.42 5.54
N ILE A 108 1.21 -14.85 5.55
CA ILE A 108 0.32 -14.79 4.39
C ILE A 108 0.29 -13.41 3.76
N GLY A 109 1.14 -12.50 4.25
CA GLY A 109 1.26 -11.15 3.78
C GLY A 109 0.00 -10.34 4.00
N GLY A 110 -0.21 -9.36 3.13
CA GLY A 110 -1.39 -8.49 3.14
C GLY A 110 -2.19 -8.60 1.86
N GLY A 111 -2.71 -7.48 1.41
CA GLY A 111 -3.23 -7.35 0.05
C GLY A 111 -4.74 -7.23 -0.08
N LEU A 112 -5.49 -7.55 0.97
CA LEU A 112 -6.95 -7.36 1.02
C LEU A 112 -7.31 -5.92 0.62
N GLY A 113 -8.19 -5.80 -0.37
CA GLY A 113 -8.61 -4.53 -0.94
C GLY A 113 -9.58 -3.75 -0.06
N ILE A 114 -9.82 -2.51 -0.45
CA ILE A 114 -10.84 -1.62 0.12
C ILE A 114 -11.67 -1.00 -1.01
N PRO A 115 -12.92 -0.59 -0.77
CA PRO A 115 -13.68 0.16 -1.76
C PRO A 115 -13.03 1.54 -2.00
N TYR A 116 -12.76 1.88 -3.25
CA TYR A 116 -12.37 3.24 -3.67
C TYR A 116 -13.50 3.93 -4.45
N SER A 117 -14.28 3.15 -5.19
CA SER A 117 -15.46 3.51 -5.96
C SER A 117 -16.60 2.54 -5.62
N ASP A 118 -16.91 1.63 -6.55
CA ASP A 118 -17.99 0.66 -6.53
C ASP A 118 -17.48 -0.77 -6.30
N GLU A 119 -16.18 -0.95 -6.03
CA GLU A 119 -15.63 -2.26 -5.70
C GLU A 119 -16.21 -2.79 -4.38
N THR A 120 -16.48 -4.09 -4.33
CA THR A 120 -17.00 -4.78 -3.13
C THR A 120 -15.99 -5.82 -2.63
N PRO A 121 -14.84 -5.41 -2.06
CA PRO A 121 -13.87 -6.36 -1.54
C PRO A 121 -14.45 -7.17 -0.37
N PRO A 122 -13.90 -8.36 -0.11
CA PRO A 122 -14.35 -9.20 1.00
C PRO A 122 -14.11 -8.51 2.34
N ALA A 123 -14.99 -8.75 3.30
CA ALA A 123 -14.79 -8.28 4.66
C ALA A 123 -13.63 -9.05 5.33
N PRO A 124 -12.94 -8.46 6.34
CA PRO A 124 -11.83 -9.12 7.02
C PRO A 124 -12.19 -10.48 7.65
N ASP A 125 -13.42 -10.66 8.12
CA ASP A 125 -13.90 -11.92 8.69
C ASP A 125 -14.16 -13.00 7.62
N GLU A 126 -14.63 -12.60 6.43
CA GLU A 126 -14.76 -13.49 5.28
C GLU A 126 -13.38 -13.97 4.80
N TYR A 127 -12.43 -13.05 4.70
CA TYR A 127 -11.03 -13.34 4.41
C TYR A 127 -10.43 -14.31 5.43
N ALA A 128 -10.59 -14.05 6.72
CA ALA A 128 -10.09 -14.93 7.77
C ALA A 128 -10.69 -16.35 7.69
N ARG A 129 -12.01 -16.47 7.46
CA ARG A 129 -12.68 -17.77 7.28
C ARG A 129 -12.13 -18.53 6.07
N ALA A 130 -11.91 -17.85 4.94
CA ALA A 130 -11.37 -18.46 3.73
C ALA A 130 -9.95 -19.01 3.96
N VAL A 131 -9.08 -18.23 4.61
CA VAL A 131 -7.72 -18.66 4.96
C VAL A 131 -7.75 -19.84 5.94
N LEU A 132 -8.48 -19.72 7.05
CA LEU A 132 -8.51 -20.75 8.11
C LEU A 132 -9.10 -22.08 7.62
N LYS A 133 -10.03 -22.05 6.66
CA LYS A 133 -10.55 -23.27 6.02
C LYS A 133 -9.45 -24.12 5.39
N VAL A 134 -8.39 -23.49 4.87
CA VAL A 134 -7.30 -24.18 4.17
C VAL A 134 -6.17 -24.55 5.13
N VAL A 135 -5.69 -23.59 5.93
CA VAL A 135 -4.45 -23.73 6.72
C VAL A 135 -4.67 -23.84 8.23
N GLY A 136 -5.91 -23.77 8.71
CA GLY A 136 -6.20 -23.76 10.16
C GLY A 136 -5.81 -25.05 10.89
N ASP A 137 -5.67 -26.17 10.18
CA ASP A 137 -5.23 -27.46 10.70
C ASP A 137 -3.69 -27.64 10.73
N LEU A 138 -2.92 -26.70 10.16
CA LEU A 138 -1.46 -26.81 10.11
C LEU A 138 -0.80 -26.60 11.48
N GLY A 139 -1.49 -26.01 12.45
CA GLY A 139 -0.90 -25.65 13.74
C GLY A 139 0.22 -24.61 13.63
N CYS A 140 0.35 -23.91 12.49
CA CYS A 140 1.23 -22.76 12.36
C CYS A 140 0.62 -21.54 13.05
N THR A 141 1.48 -20.66 13.57
CA THR A 141 1.07 -19.29 13.86
C THR A 141 0.93 -18.54 12.54
N LEU A 142 -0.26 -17.99 12.28
CA LEU A 142 -0.50 -17.17 11.10
C LEU A 142 -0.05 -15.73 11.35
N VAL A 143 0.78 -15.20 10.46
CA VAL A 143 1.21 -13.79 10.45
C VAL A 143 0.55 -13.11 9.25
N LEU A 144 0.05 -11.89 9.48
CA LEU A 144 -0.62 -11.09 8.46
C LEU A 144 0.01 -9.69 8.42
N GLU A 145 0.10 -9.11 7.23
CA GLU A 145 0.69 -7.80 6.96
C GLU A 145 -0.31 -6.78 6.36
N PRO A 146 -1.49 -6.55 6.97
CA PRO A 146 -2.49 -5.65 6.41
C PRO A 146 -2.05 -4.17 6.51
N GLY A 147 -1.79 -3.55 5.36
CA GLY A 147 -1.61 -2.10 5.26
C GLY A 147 -2.90 -1.38 4.89
N ARG A 148 -3.29 -1.51 3.61
CA ARG A 148 -4.44 -0.79 3.02
C ARG A 148 -5.75 -1.05 3.74
N ALA A 149 -6.03 -2.29 4.10
CA ALA A 149 -7.27 -2.70 4.76
C ALA A 149 -7.47 -2.02 6.14
N ILE A 150 -6.39 -1.63 6.82
CA ILE A 150 -6.45 -0.93 8.10
C ILE A 150 -6.56 0.59 7.88
N ALA A 151 -5.58 1.16 7.17
CA ALA A 151 -5.40 2.61 7.14
C ALA A 151 -6.13 3.31 5.99
N GLY A 152 -6.47 2.60 4.90
CA GLY A 152 -6.89 3.22 3.64
C GLY A 152 -8.11 4.12 3.78
N ASN A 153 -9.22 3.57 4.29
CA ASN A 153 -10.46 4.32 4.51
C ASN A 153 -10.51 5.09 5.84
N ALA A 154 -9.48 4.96 6.69
CA ALA A 154 -9.39 5.72 7.94
C ALA A 154 -8.87 7.17 7.72
N GLY A 155 -8.33 7.48 6.55
CA GLY A 155 -7.79 8.79 6.21
C GLY A 155 -8.40 9.42 4.96
N ILE A 156 -8.51 10.74 4.98
CA ILE A 156 -8.90 11.59 3.85
C ILE A 156 -7.85 12.69 3.67
N LEU A 157 -7.70 13.18 2.44
CA LEU A 157 -6.94 14.40 2.18
C LEU A 157 -7.94 15.55 2.03
N VAL A 158 -7.86 16.53 2.91
CA VAL A 158 -8.67 17.77 2.81
C VAL A 158 -7.88 18.80 2.03
N GLY A 159 -8.50 19.38 1.01
CA GLY A 159 -7.95 20.49 0.23
C GLY A 159 -8.98 21.60 0.03
N LYS A 160 -8.50 22.73 -0.47
CA LYS A 160 -9.30 23.92 -0.79
C LYS A 160 -9.20 24.25 -2.27
N VAL A 161 -10.31 24.58 -2.89
CA VAL A 161 -10.33 25.14 -4.25
C VAL A 161 -9.82 26.57 -4.19
N LEU A 162 -8.74 26.86 -4.91
CA LEU A 162 -8.15 28.19 -5.01
C LEU A 162 -8.89 29.05 -6.02
N TYR A 163 -9.15 28.50 -7.21
CA TYR A 163 -9.89 29.15 -8.27
C TYR A 163 -10.39 28.11 -9.28
N THR A 164 -11.35 28.51 -10.09
CA THR A 164 -11.90 27.71 -11.18
C THR A 164 -11.46 28.29 -12.52
N LYS A 165 -11.24 27.43 -13.51
CA LYS A 165 -10.91 27.85 -14.88
C LYS A 165 -11.80 27.13 -15.86
N GLU A 166 -12.52 27.92 -16.65
CA GLU A 166 -13.25 27.42 -17.82
C GLU A 166 -12.29 27.41 -19.02
N GLY A 167 -11.93 26.22 -19.49
CA GLY A 167 -11.27 26.04 -20.78
C GLY A 167 -12.30 25.84 -21.90
N GLU A 168 -11.85 25.91 -23.15
CA GLU A 168 -12.73 25.73 -24.32
C GLU A 168 -13.48 24.38 -24.33
N ALA A 169 -12.85 23.34 -23.79
CA ALA A 169 -13.39 21.98 -23.77
C ALA A 169 -13.62 21.42 -22.36
N LYS A 170 -13.10 22.06 -21.30
CA LYS A 170 -13.06 21.47 -19.96
C LYS A 170 -13.02 22.50 -18.85
N ARG A 171 -13.75 22.23 -17.78
CA ARG A 171 -13.70 22.96 -16.50
C ARG A 171 -12.62 22.36 -15.59
N PHE A 172 -11.85 23.23 -14.95
CA PHE A 172 -10.82 22.86 -13.97
C PHE A 172 -11.13 23.51 -12.61
N LEU A 173 -11.06 22.70 -11.56
CA LEU A 173 -11.00 23.13 -10.18
C LEU A 173 -9.52 23.08 -9.76
N ILE A 174 -8.90 24.26 -9.58
CA ILE A 174 -7.51 24.34 -9.16
C ILE A 174 -7.49 24.40 -7.64
N SER A 175 -6.79 23.46 -7.01
CA SER A 175 -6.74 23.31 -5.55
C SER A 175 -5.37 23.61 -4.95
N ASP A 176 -5.31 23.72 -3.63
CA ASP A 176 -4.07 23.86 -2.87
C ASP A 176 -3.41 22.51 -2.52
N ALA A 177 -4.08 21.39 -2.79
CA ALA A 177 -3.55 20.04 -2.67
C ALA A 177 -3.09 19.53 -4.05
N ALA A 178 -2.02 18.72 -4.07
CA ALA A 178 -1.38 18.33 -5.32
C ALA A 178 -0.85 16.89 -5.28
N MET A 179 -0.25 16.44 -6.38
CA MET A 179 0.39 15.12 -6.49
C MET A 179 1.53 14.92 -5.49
N ASN A 180 2.20 15.98 -4.99
CA ASN A 180 3.19 15.83 -3.93
C ASN A 180 2.54 15.46 -2.58
N ASP A 181 1.24 15.73 -2.40
CA ASP A 181 0.48 15.43 -1.17
C ASP A 181 -0.23 14.08 -1.29
N LEU A 182 -0.80 13.78 -2.46
CA LEU A 182 -1.41 12.50 -2.82
C LEU A 182 -1.04 12.11 -4.26
N VAL A 183 0.05 11.36 -4.40
CA VAL A 183 0.61 11.01 -5.72
C VAL A 183 -0.18 9.92 -6.45
N ARG A 184 -1.03 9.16 -5.75
CA ARG A 184 -1.62 7.92 -6.28
C ARG A 184 -2.41 8.10 -7.58
N PRO A 185 -3.27 9.13 -7.74
CA PRO A 185 -3.97 9.36 -9.01
C PRO A 185 -3.00 9.60 -10.17
N SER A 186 -1.95 10.40 -9.95
CA SER A 186 -0.93 10.67 -10.96
C SER A 186 -0.10 9.44 -11.32
N LEU A 187 0.35 8.70 -10.29
CA LEU A 187 1.27 7.58 -10.46
C LEU A 187 0.60 6.31 -10.97
N TYR A 188 -0.64 6.04 -10.53
CA TYR A 188 -1.33 4.77 -10.79
C TYR A 188 -2.62 4.93 -11.59
N GLY A 189 -3.05 6.16 -11.90
CA GLY A 189 -4.40 6.41 -12.40
C GLY A 189 -5.48 6.05 -11.37
N SER A 190 -5.13 5.98 -10.08
CA SER A 190 -6.04 5.47 -9.06
C SER A 190 -7.22 6.40 -8.80
N TYR A 191 -8.40 5.82 -8.67
CA TYR A 191 -9.60 6.53 -8.27
C TYR A 191 -9.55 6.89 -6.77
N HIS A 192 -9.92 8.13 -6.46
CA HIS A 192 -10.35 8.56 -5.12
C HIS A 192 -11.67 9.34 -5.28
N ALA A 193 -12.66 9.05 -4.45
CA ALA A 193 -13.88 9.85 -4.43
C ALA A 193 -13.55 11.27 -3.93
N ILE A 194 -14.11 12.28 -4.59
CA ILE A 194 -13.98 13.68 -4.20
C ILE A 194 -15.34 14.13 -3.67
N LEU A 195 -15.42 14.42 -2.39
CA LEU A 195 -16.64 14.87 -1.72
C LEU A 195 -16.50 16.33 -1.28
N PRO A 196 -17.56 17.15 -1.36
CA PRO A 196 -17.52 18.50 -0.83
C PRO A 196 -17.69 18.44 0.69
N VAL A 197 -16.93 19.24 1.44
CA VAL A 197 -17.07 19.29 2.91
C VAL A 197 -18.44 19.86 3.29
N ARG A 198 -18.95 20.81 2.50
CA ARG A 198 -20.33 21.31 2.59
C ARG A 198 -21.20 20.59 1.56
N GLN A 199 -22.21 19.87 2.04
CA GLN A 199 -23.10 19.08 1.18
C GLN A 199 -24.15 19.95 0.46
N GLY A 200 -24.85 19.36 -0.51
CA GLY A 200 -25.98 19.99 -1.22
C GLY A 200 -25.58 20.79 -2.47
N VAL A 201 -24.35 20.66 -2.93
CA VAL A 201 -23.89 21.28 -4.18
C VAL A 201 -24.26 20.44 -5.39
N ALA A 202 -24.49 21.10 -6.53
CA ALA A 202 -24.74 20.44 -7.81
C ALA A 202 -23.50 19.62 -8.25
N ILE A 203 -23.69 18.78 -9.26
CA ILE A 203 -22.59 18.03 -9.89
C ILE A 203 -22.30 18.65 -11.26
N ALA A 204 -21.02 18.78 -11.60
CA ALA A 204 -20.56 19.27 -12.90
C ALA A 204 -19.32 18.48 -13.35
N ARG A 205 -19.17 18.30 -14.67
CA ARG A 205 -17.98 17.67 -15.25
C ARG A 205 -16.77 18.56 -15.07
N ALA A 206 -15.71 18.08 -14.42
CA ALA A 206 -14.49 18.84 -14.23
C ALA A 206 -13.27 17.95 -13.95
N ASP A 207 -12.08 18.57 -14.02
CA ASP A 207 -10.86 18.04 -13.40
C ASP A 207 -10.59 18.75 -12.08
N LEU A 208 -10.14 18.00 -11.08
CA LEU A 208 -9.55 18.55 -9.87
C LEU A 208 -8.03 18.40 -9.96
N VAL A 209 -7.34 19.53 -10.05
CA VAL A 209 -5.88 19.61 -10.25
C VAL A 209 -5.23 20.40 -9.13
N GLY A 210 -3.94 20.15 -8.91
CA GLY A 210 -3.13 20.96 -8.01
C GLY A 210 -2.43 22.13 -8.73
N PRO A 211 -1.54 22.84 -8.03
CA PRO A 211 -0.79 23.97 -8.57
C PRO A 211 0.62 23.59 -9.04
N ILE A 212 0.98 22.30 -9.11
CA ILE A 212 2.30 21.85 -9.56
C ILE A 212 2.44 22.01 -11.08
N CYS A 213 3.65 22.32 -11.55
CA CYS A 213 3.95 22.65 -12.94
C CYS A 213 3.90 21.46 -13.92
N GLU A 214 3.18 20.38 -13.62
CA GLU A 214 3.10 19.18 -14.44
C GLU A 214 1.66 18.87 -14.85
N SER A 215 1.48 18.42 -16.09
CA SER A 215 0.18 17.92 -16.57
C SER A 215 -0.27 16.64 -15.85
N GLY A 216 0.66 15.96 -15.17
CA GLY A 216 0.40 14.83 -14.29
C GLY A 216 -0.15 15.22 -12.92
N ASP A 217 -0.21 16.51 -12.57
CA ASP A 217 -0.73 16.97 -11.29
C ASP A 217 -2.26 17.03 -11.27
N PHE A 218 -2.88 15.87 -11.07
CA PHE A 218 -4.32 15.77 -10.87
C PHE A 218 -4.67 14.87 -9.70
N LEU A 219 -5.76 15.22 -9.02
CA LEU A 219 -6.40 14.37 -8.02
C LEU A 219 -7.61 13.63 -8.61
N ALA A 220 -8.27 14.22 -9.60
CA ALA A 220 -9.38 13.62 -10.33
C ALA A 220 -9.42 14.15 -11.77
N LYS A 221 -9.52 13.25 -12.75
CA LYS A 221 -9.50 13.60 -14.17
C LYS A 221 -10.70 13.03 -14.91
N ASP A 222 -11.43 13.91 -15.59
CA ASP A 222 -12.63 13.68 -16.38
C ASP A 222 -13.76 13.05 -15.57
N ARG A 223 -14.20 13.77 -14.54
CA ARG A 223 -15.07 13.23 -13.48
C ARG A 223 -16.26 14.14 -13.28
N ASP A 224 -17.38 13.55 -12.88
CA ASP A 224 -18.53 14.29 -12.40
C ASP A 224 -18.26 14.65 -10.94
N LEU A 225 -17.96 15.92 -10.70
CA LEU A 225 -17.48 16.42 -9.42
C LEU A 225 -18.52 17.36 -8.79
N PRO A 226 -18.51 17.50 -7.45
CA PRO A 226 -19.18 18.60 -6.78
C PRO A 226 -18.81 19.94 -7.44
N ALA A 227 -19.82 20.72 -7.82
CA ALA A 227 -19.67 22.04 -8.44
C ALA A 227 -19.21 23.06 -7.39
N MET A 228 -17.92 22.99 -7.06
CA MET A 228 -17.25 23.81 -6.05
C MET A 228 -16.69 25.09 -6.67
N GLU A 229 -16.62 26.14 -5.87
CA GLU A 229 -16.05 27.44 -6.23
C GLU A 229 -14.83 27.79 -5.37
N ALA A 230 -14.16 28.89 -5.70
CA ALA A 230 -13.02 29.38 -4.93
C ALA A 230 -13.36 29.53 -3.43
N GLY A 231 -12.53 28.93 -2.57
CA GLY A 231 -12.69 28.91 -1.13
C GLY A 231 -13.41 27.67 -0.58
N ASP A 232 -14.08 26.88 -1.41
CA ASP A 232 -14.70 25.63 -0.96
C ASP A 232 -13.67 24.58 -0.58
N LEU A 233 -14.03 23.76 0.42
CA LEU A 233 -13.23 22.63 0.88
C LEU A 233 -13.77 21.32 0.29
N PHE A 234 -12.85 20.43 -0.07
CA PHE A 234 -13.15 19.07 -0.50
C PHE A 234 -12.37 18.04 0.32
N ALA A 235 -12.84 16.81 0.30
CA ALA A 235 -12.17 15.64 0.81
C ALA A 235 -11.92 14.65 -0.34
N ALA A 236 -10.65 14.34 -0.60
CA ALA A 236 -10.27 13.16 -1.36
C ALA A 236 -10.28 11.96 -0.41
N MET A 237 -11.24 11.07 -0.61
CA MET A 237 -11.53 9.93 0.25
C MET A 237 -10.45 8.83 0.12
N SER A 238 -10.40 7.89 1.08
CA SER A 238 -9.54 6.69 1.00
C SER A 238 -8.03 6.98 0.85
N ALA A 239 -7.56 8.07 1.46
CA ALA A 239 -6.20 8.58 1.34
C ALA A 239 -5.28 8.20 2.52
N GLY A 240 -5.75 7.37 3.47
CA GLY A 240 -4.98 7.03 4.68
C GLY A 240 -3.86 6.01 4.47
N ALA A 241 -3.90 5.22 3.39
CA ALA A 241 -2.84 4.28 3.03
C ALA A 241 -2.19 4.69 1.71
N TYR A 242 -0.86 4.72 1.69
CA TYR A 242 -0.06 5.16 0.53
C TYR A 242 -0.40 6.58 0.05
N GLY A 243 -0.92 7.42 0.96
CA GLY A 243 -1.10 8.86 0.76
C GLY A 243 0.14 9.59 1.27
N PHE A 244 0.08 10.07 2.52
CA PHE A 244 1.17 10.83 3.13
C PHE A 244 2.53 10.11 3.11
N SER A 245 2.55 8.78 3.23
CA SER A 245 3.80 7.98 3.17
C SER A 245 4.54 8.10 1.81
N MET A 246 3.85 8.52 0.76
CA MET A 246 4.39 8.77 -0.58
C MET A 246 4.46 10.28 -0.91
N SER A 247 4.23 11.15 0.07
CA SER A 247 4.32 12.59 -0.12
C SER A 247 5.76 13.06 -0.32
N SER A 248 5.92 14.15 -1.05
CA SER A 248 7.22 14.73 -1.38
C SER A 248 7.21 16.25 -1.24
N ASN A 249 8.39 16.85 -1.39
CA ASN A 249 8.56 18.31 -1.44
C ASN A 249 8.66 18.82 -2.88
N TYR A 250 8.08 18.11 -3.85
CA TYR A 250 8.14 18.54 -5.24
C TYR A 250 7.54 19.94 -5.43
N ASN A 251 8.19 20.75 -6.27
CA ASN A 251 7.95 22.20 -6.41
C ASN A 251 8.20 22.99 -5.11
N SER A 252 9.10 22.52 -4.25
CA SER A 252 9.46 23.14 -2.96
C SER A 252 8.24 23.42 -2.09
N ARG A 253 7.27 22.50 -2.13
CA ARG A 253 6.06 22.55 -1.31
C ARG A 253 6.32 21.86 0.02
N PRO A 254 6.11 22.51 1.18
CA PRO A 254 6.21 21.83 2.46
C PRO A 254 5.12 20.75 2.58
N ARG A 255 5.47 19.55 3.07
CA ARG A 255 4.49 18.48 3.26
C ARG A 255 3.39 18.92 4.22
N VAL A 256 2.17 18.45 3.94
CA VAL A 256 0.96 18.78 4.70
C VAL A 256 1.03 18.30 6.15
N ALA A 257 0.20 18.90 7.01
CA ALA A 257 -0.02 18.38 8.37
C ALA A 257 -0.89 17.12 8.35
N GLU A 258 -0.75 16.26 9.36
CA GLU A 258 -1.65 15.14 9.62
C GLU A 258 -2.41 15.40 10.93
N VAL A 259 -3.73 15.19 10.89
CA VAL A 259 -4.63 15.41 12.03
C VAL A 259 -5.35 14.11 12.36
N MET A 260 -5.35 13.73 13.64
CA MET A 260 -6.11 12.61 14.16
C MET A 260 -7.38 13.10 14.84
N VAL A 261 -8.51 12.49 14.53
CA VAL A 261 -9.81 12.78 15.16
C VAL A 261 -10.20 11.60 16.06
N SER A 262 -10.67 11.90 17.27
CA SER A 262 -11.20 10.91 18.22
C SER A 262 -12.44 11.49 18.90
N GLY A 263 -13.61 10.96 18.55
CA GLY A 263 -14.88 11.52 19.02
C GLY A 263 -15.06 12.97 18.56
N ASP A 264 -15.22 13.88 19.52
CA ASP A 264 -15.37 15.33 19.32
C ASP A 264 -14.04 16.10 19.38
N LYS A 265 -12.91 15.41 19.55
CA LYS A 265 -11.58 16.01 19.67
C LYS A 265 -10.73 15.74 18.43
N TYR A 266 -9.79 16.64 18.18
CA TYR A 266 -8.75 16.44 17.19
C TYR A 266 -7.38 16.87 17.72
N GLN A 267 -6.33 16.28 17.15
CA GLN A 267 -4.94 16.64 17.43
C GLN A 267 -4.12 16.63 16.15
N VAL A 268 -3.27 17.64 15.96
CA VAL A 268 -2.23 17.61 14.93
C VAL A 268 -1.16 16.61 15.37
N ILE A 269 -1.12 15.45 14.72
CA ILE A 269 -0.16 14.36 15.02
C ILE A 269 1.10 14.46 14.17
N ARG A 270 1.06 15.26 13.09
CA ARG A 270 2.23 15.67 12.32
C ARG A 270 2.09 17.13 11.93
N GLN A 271 3.06 17.95 12.32
CA GLN A 271 3.10 19.35 11.93
C GLN A 271 3.35 19.50 10.43
N ARG A 272 2.76 20.54 9.82
CA ARG A 272 3.12 20.96 8.47
C ARG A 272 4.59 21.38 8.47
N GLU A 273 5.31 21.01 7.42
CA GLU A 273 6.68 21.49 7.24
C GLU A 273 6.70 23.00 6.99
N SER A 274 7.78 23.64 7.42
CA SER A 274 8.08 25.04 7.16
C SER A 274 8.93 25.20 5.89
N TYR A 275 9.20 26.45 5.47
CA TYR A 275 10.15 26.69 4.38
C TYR A 275 11.59 26.40 4.81
N GLU A 276 11.90 26.60 6.09
CA GLU A 276 13.20 26.28 6.68
C GLU A 276 13.48 24.78 6.65
N ASP A 277 12.44 23.94 6.78
CA ASP A 277 12.59 22.48 6.67
C ASP A 277 13.01 22.03 5.27
N LEU A 278 12.66 22.78 4.21
CA LEU A 278 12.97 22.42 2.83
C LEU A 278 14.48 22.46 2.51
N VAL A 279 15.19 23.39 3.14
CA VAL A 279 16.63 23.61 2.94
C VAL A 279 17.46 23.00 4.08
N LYS A 280 16.81 22.28 4.99
CA LYS A 280 17.48 21.69 6.14
C LYS A 280 18.45 20.59 5.68
N GLY A 281 19.74 20.80 5.95
CA GLY A 281 20.82 19.90 5.53
C GLY A 281 21.49 20.33 4.22
N GLU A 282 20.98 21.37 3.56
CA GLU A 282 21.73 22.06 2.51
C GLU A 282 22.76 23.00 3.12
N SER A 283 23.86 23.21 2.40
CA SER A 283 24.88 24.19 2.78
C SER A 283 25.32 24.95 1.54
N VAL A 284 25.39 26.27 1.67
CA VAL A 284 25.98 27.13 0.64
C VAL A 284 27.49 27.03 0.76
N PRO A 285 28.21 26.58 -0.28
CA PRO A 285 29.67 26.53 -0.23
C PRO A 285 30.27 27.92 0.02
N VAL A 286 31.41 27.97 0.72
CA VAL A 286 32.07 29.23 1.13
C VAL A 286 32.91 29.88 0.02
N PHE A 287 32.94 29.28 -1.17
CA PHE A 287 33.77 29.69 -2.31
C PHE A 287 32.92 30.31 -3.43
#